data_AF-A0A224AJU9-F1
#
_entry.id   AF-A0A224AJU9-F1
#
_cell.length_a   1.000
_cell.length_b   1.000
_cell.length_c   1.000
_cell.angle_alpha   90.00
_cell.angle_beta   90.00
_cell.angle_gamma   90.00
#
_symmetry.space_group_name_H-M   'P 1'
#
loop_
_entity.id
_entity.type
_entity.pdbx_description
1 polymer ?
#
loop_
_entity_poly.entity_id
_entity_poly.type
_entity_poly.pdbx_seq_one_letter_code
_entity_poly.pdbx_strand_id
1 'polypeptide(L)'
;MFIPYRYGGNAKSGIDCSAFIKNVFASYQIFLPRISYNQAKKGAFIPKNKIKKGDLLFFSTGISKKINHVGMVTHTNNKNIFFIHASTSNGVIISQLYQKYWSHRFIMARRILFSSS
;
A
#
# COMPACT_ATOMS: atom_id res chain seq x y z
N MET A 1 -2.53 16.92 -12.72
CA MET A 1 -1.44 17.68 -12.08
C MET A 1 -0.68 16.72 -11.17
N PHE A 2 0.49 16.21 -11.61
CA PHE A 2 1.32 15.31 -10.81
C PHE A 2 2.17 16.16 -9.87
N ILE A 3 1.92 16.03 -8.56
CA ILE A 3 2.67 16.75 -7.54
C ILE A 3 4.00 16.01 -7.36
N PRO A 4 5.17 16.64 -7.61
CA PRO A 4 6.44 16.00 -7.30
C PRO A 4 6.58 15.93 -5.78
N TYR A 5 6.66 14.72 -5.25
CA TYR A 5 6.82 14.48 -3.82
C TYR A 5 8.23 14.93 -3.42
N ARG A 6 8.34 15.93 -2.54
CA ARG A 6 9.61 16.41 -2.01
C ARG A 6 10.10 15.49 -0.90
N TYR A 7 11.36 15.06 -1.05
CA TYR A 7 12.14 14.30 -0.08
C TYR A 7 12.36 15.13 1.19
N GLY A 8 12.21 14.52 2.36
CA GLY A 8 12.53 15.15 3.64
C GLY A 8 11.50 14.84 4.72
N GLY A 9 11.77 13.83 5.54
CA GLY A 9 10.98 13.60 6.73
C GLY A 9 11.28 12.24 7.35
N ASN A 10 12.06 12.23 8.43
CA ASN A 10 12.01 11.17 9.42
C ASN A 10 10.57 11.06 9.92
N ALA A 11 9.78 10.13 9.41
CA ALA A 11 8.50 9.85 10.05
C ALA A 11 8.19 8.35 10.16
N LYS A 12 7.82 8.03 11.40
CA LYS A 12 7.15 6.83 11.90
C LYS A 12 6.49 6.04 10.77
N SER A 13 7.11 4.91 10.43
CA SER A 13 6.91 3.99 9.29
C SER A 13 5.47 3.67 8.83
N GLY A 14 4.44 4.03 9.59
CA GLY A 14 3.04 3.88 9.20
C GLY A 14 2.32 5.16 8.79
N ILE A 15 2.82 6.35 9.10
CA ILE A 15 2.16 7.62 8.79
C ILE A 15 2.48 8.05 7.36
N ASP A 16 3.71 7.89 6.89
CA ASP A 16 4.10 8.43 5.58
C ASP A 16 3.66 7.54 4.41
N CYS A 17 3.67 6.21 4.59
CA CYS A 17 3.15 5.29 3.57
C CYS A 17 1.63 5.39 3.43
N SER A 18 0.90 5.50 4.54
CA SER A 18 -0.56 5.63 4.52
C SER A 18 -1.04 7.02 4.11
N ALA A 19 -0.28 8.08 4.41
CA ALA A 19 -0.53 9.43 3.89
C ALA A 19 -0.32 9.50 2.37
N PHE A 20 0.74 8.86 1.85
CA PHE A 20 0.94 8.73 0.41
C PHE A 20 -0.27 8.08 -0.27
N ILE A 21 -0.72 6.92 0.24
CA ILE A 21 -1.90 6.23 -0.28
C ILE A 21 -3.17 7.10 -0.14
N LYS A 22 -3.38 7.75 1.00
CA LYS A 22 -4.52 8.66 1.20
C LYS A 22 -4.54 9.75 0.13
N ASN A 23 -3.41 10.38 -0.18
CA ASN A 23 -3.33 11.44 -1.17
C ASN A 23 -3.61 10.93 -2.59
N VAL A 24 -3.11 9.74 -2.94
CA VAL A 24 -3.42 9.10 -4.22
C VAL A 24 -4.93 8.83 -4.35
N PHE A 25 -5.59 8.35 -3.30
CA PHE A 25 -7.04 8.09 -3.35
C PHE A 25 -7.89 9.36 -3.27
N ALA A 26 -7.40 10.42 -2.62
CA ALA A 26 -8.09 11.69 -2.57
C ALA A 26 -8.26 12.34 -3.95
N SER A 27 -7.31 12.12 -4.89
CA SER A 27 -7.48 12.59 -6.28
C SER A 27 -8.62 11.87 -7.02
N TYR A 28 -9.04 10.70 -6.53
CA TYR A 28 -10.21 9.97 -7.00
C TYR A 28 -11.43 10.20 -6.09
N GLN A 29 -11.41 11.25 -5.26
CA GLN A 29 -12.47 11.61 -4.31
C GLN A 29 -12.78 10.51 -3.27
N ILE A 30 -11.82 9.62 -3.00
CA ILE A 30 -11.97 8.55 -2.01
C ILE A 30 -11.19 8.90 -0.75
N PHE A 31 -11.91 9.04 0.34
CA PHE A 31 -11.33 9.42 1.63
C PHE A 31 -10.91 8.18 2.42
N LEU A 32 -9.60 7.91 2.41
CA LEU A 32 -9.01 6.88 3.24
C LEU A 32 -8.59 7.41 4.62
N PRO A 33 -8.72 6.60 5.69
CA PRO A 33 -8.19 6.94 7.01
C PRO A 33 -6.70 7.24 6.94
N ARG A 34 -6.19 8.10 7.84
CA ARG A 34 -4.76 8.44 7.92
C ARG A 34 -3.86 7.26 8.34
N ILE A 35 -4.39 6.20 8.94
CA ILE A 35 -3.59 5.10 9.51
C ILE A 35 -3.77 3.84 8.69
N SER A 36 -2.66 3.19 8.29
CA SER A 36 -2.65 1.94 7.48
C SER A 36 -3.51 0.82 8.09
N TYR A 37 -3.47 0.64 9.40
CA TYR A 37 -4.34 -0.31 10.11
C TYR A 37 -5.84 -0.03 9.89
N ASN A 38 -6.26 1.24 9.88
CA ASN A 38 -7.65 1.61 9.64
C ASN A 38 -8.01 1.50 8.15
N GLN A 39 -7.06 1.77 7.25
CA GLN A 39 -7.22 1.54 5.81
C GLN A 39 -7.44 0.04 5.52
N ALA A 40 -6.77 -0.86 6.24
CA ALA A 40 -6.94 -2.31 6.10
C ALA A 40 -8.34 -2.82 6.48
N LYS A 41 -9.17 -1.99 7.14
CA LYS A 41 -10.58 -2.28 7.45
C LYS A 41 -11.54 -1.76 6.39
N LYS A 42 -11.05 -1.03 5.37
CA LYS A 42 -11.87 -0.49 4.29
C LYS A 42 -11.86 -1.43 3.08
N GLY A 43 -12.93 -1.36 2.30
CA GLY A 43 -13.10 -2.13 1.07
C GLY A 43 -13.21 -3.63 1.28
N ALA A 44 -13.16 -4.38 0.17
CA ALA A 44 -13.31 -5.82 0.17
C ALA A 44 -11.96 -6.53 0.40
N PHE A 45 -11.98 -7.66 1.13
CA PHE A 45 -10.82 -8.56 1.21
C PHE A 45 -10.55 -9.19 -0.16
N ILE A 46 -9.28 -9.22 -0.56
CA ILE A 46 -8.84 -9.83 -1.81
C ILE A 46 -7.93 -11.01 -1.51
N PRO A 47 -8.27 -12.23 -1.95
CA PRO A 47 -7.36 -13.36 -1.84
C PRO A 47 -6.14 -13.14 -2.75
N LYS A 48 -4.98 -13.67 -2.33
CA LYS A 48 -3.67 -13.36 -2.94
C LYS A 48 -3.62 -13.60 -4.45
N ASN A 49 -4.32 -14.61 -4.95
CA ASN A 49 -4.43 -14.96 -6.37
C ASN A 49 -5.35 -14.04 -7.20
N LYS A 50 -6.15 -13.18 -6.55
CA LYS A 50 -7.05 -12.21 -7.21
C LYS A 50 -6.57 -10.77 -7.09
N ILE A 51 -5.36 -10.57 -6.57
CA ILE A 51 -4.72 -9.25 -6.48
C ILE A 51 -4.53 -8.69 -7.88
N LYS A 52 -4.93 -7.43 -8.07
CA LYS A 52 -4.83 -6.68 -9.33
C LYS A 52 -4.31 -5.28 -9.06
N LYS A 53 -3.97 -4.57 -10.15
CA LYS A 53 -3.62 -3.15 -10.13
C LYS A 53 -4.67 -2.33 -9.36
N GLY A 54 -4.20 -1.44 -8.49
CA GLY A 54 -5.04 -0.58 -7.64
C GLY A 54 -5.40 -1.19 -6.28
N ASP A 55 -5.16 -2.49 -6.06
CA ASP A 55 -5.35 -3.08 -4.73
C ASP A 55 -4.32 -2.56 -3.74
N LEU A 56 -4.74 -2.43 -2.48
CA LEU A 56 -3.87 -2.06 -1.37
C LEU A 56 -3.32 -3.32 -0.70
N LEU A 57 -2.02 -3.39 -0.55
CA LEU A 57 -1.30 -4.45 0.15
C LEU A 57 -0.90 -3.95 1.53
N PHE A 58 -1.21 -4.72 2.56
CA PHE A 58 -0.91 -4.39 3.95
C PHE A 58 0.15 -5.32 4.51
N PHE A 59 1.09 -4.73 5.25
CA PHE A 59 2.24 -5.44 5.78
C PHE A 59 2.48 -5.14 7.26
N SER A 60 3.20 -6.06 7.90
CA SER A 60 3.77 -5.92 9.23
C SER A 60 5.29 -5.92 9.12
N THR A 61 5.90 -4.74 9.11
CA THR A 61 7.35 -4.56 9.00
C THR A 61 8.08 -4.49 10.34
N GLY A 62 7.34 -4.33 11.44
CA GLY A 62 7.87 -4.29 12.80
C GLY A 62 7.83 -5.65 13.51
N ILE A 63 8.21 -5.65 14.79
CA ILE A 63 8.30 -6.84 15.65
C ILE A 63 6.89 -7.38 15.98
N SER A 64 5.90 -6.50 16.11
CA SER A 64 4.50 -6.89 16.32
C SER A 64 3.83 -7.36 15.03
N LYS A 65 2.97 -8.38 15.05
CA LYS A 65 2.12 -8.82 13.92
C LYS A 65 1.02 -7.81 13.52
N LYS A 66 1.19 -6.52 13.85
CA LYS A 66 0.20 -5.46 13.56
C LYS A 66 0.52 -4.82 12.21
N ILE A 67 -0.52 -4.53 11.45
CA ILE A 67 -0.39 -3.77 10.20
C ILE A 67 0.17 -2.40 10.53
N ASN A 68 1.34 -2.10 9.97
CA ASN A 68 2.01 -0.83 10.13
C ASN A 68 2.42 -0.22 8.79
N HIS A 69 2.28 -0.95 7.67
CA HIS A 69 2.73 -0.50 6.37
C HIS A 69 1.69 -0.81 5.29
N VAL A 70 1.64 0.04 4.27
CA VAL A 70 0.73 -0.10 3.13
C VAL A 70 1.43 0.25 1.82
N GLY A 71 1.11 -0.48 0.76
CA GLY A 71 1.48 -0.17 -0.61
C GLY A 71 0.30 -0.39 -1.56
N MET A 72 0.40 0.14 -2.77
CA MET A 72 -0.62 -0.05 -3.81
C MET A 72 -0.05 -0.79 -5.00
N VAL A 73 -0.78 -1.77 -5.51
CA VAL A 73 -0.35 -2.55 -6.67
C VAL A 73 -0.32 -1.67 -7.92
N THR A 74 0.83 -1.62 -8.57
CA THR A 74 1.02 -0.89 -9.83
C THR A 74 0.83 -1.80 -11.04
N HIS A 75 1.31 -3.04 -10.95
CA HIS A 75 1.20 -4.04 -12.01
C HIS A 75 1.36 -5.46 -11.46
N THR A 76 0.81 -6.44 -12.18
CA THR A 76 0.91 -7.87 -11.86
C THR A 76 1.26 -8.62 -13.13
N ASN A 77 2.19 -9.57 -13.04
CA ASN A 77 2.47 -10.52 -14.11
C ASN A 77 2.42 -11.96 -13.56
N ASN A 78 2.64 -12.95 -14.43
CA ASN A 78 2.53 -14.37 -14.07
C ASN A 78 3.48 -14.80 -12.94
N LYS A 79 4.51 -14.01 -12.63
CA LYS A 79 5.54 -14.34 -11.65
C LYS A 79 5.49 -13.47 -10.39
N ASN A 80 4.98 -12.24 -10.47
CA ASN A 80 5.07 -11.28 -9.38
C ASN A 80 3.98 -10.20 -9.35
N ILE A 81 3.82 -9.62 -8.17
CA ILE A 81 2.96 -8.46 -7.91
C ILE A 81 3.88 -7.31 -7.53
N PHE A 82 3.81 -6.23 -8.32
CA PHE A 82 4.60 -5.02 -8.12
C PHE A 82 3.73 -3.97 -7.43
N PHE A 83 4.30 -3.32 -6.42
CA PHE A 83 3.56 -2.31 -5.66
C PHE A 83 4.44 -1.11 -5.33
N ILE A 84 3.82 0.06 -5.34
CA ILE A 84 4.43 1.33 -4.94
C ILE A 84 4.15 1.58 -3.47
N HIS A 85 5.15 2.05 -2.73
CA HIS A 85 5.01 2.44 -1.33
C HIS A 85 6.09 3.46 -0.94
N ALA A 86 5.82 4.25 0.10
CA ALA A 86 6.86 5.07 0.72
C ALA A 86 7.69 4.20 1.69
N SER A 87 8.99 4.07 1.43
CA SER A 87 9.98 3.46 2.32
C SER A 87 10.57 4.50 3.26
N THR A 88 10.89 4.09 4.49
CA THR A 88 11.54 4.95 5.50
C THR A 88 12.93 5.41 5.09
N SER A 89 13.67 4.63 4.30
CA SER A 89 15.06 4.95 3.94
C SER A 89 15.23 5.50 2.53
N ASN A 90 14.33 5.15 1.61
CA ASN A 90 14.54 5.34 0.16
C ASN A 90 13.44 6.18 -0.50
N GLY A 91 12.50 6.73 0.27
CA GLY A 91 11.35 7.45 -0.27
C GLY A 91 10.40 6.52 -1.03
N VAL A 92 9.71 7.03 -2.05
CA VAL A 92 8.71 6.27 -2.81
C VAL A 92 9.38 5.35 -3.82
N ILE A 93 9.18 4.04 -3.66
CA ILE A 93 9.81 3.01 -4.50
C ILE A 93 8.79 1.97 -4.95
N ILE A 94 9.15 1.19 -5.97
CA ILE A 94 8.41 0.00 -6.41
C ILE A 94 9.13 -1.25 -5.91
N SER A 95 8.38 -2.12 -5.24
CA SER A 95 8.86 -3.38 -4.70
C SER A 95 8.09 -4.58 -5.26
N GLN A 96 8.67 -5.77 -5.14
CA GLN A 96 8.06 -7.04 -5.55
C GLN A 96 7.51 -7.80 -4.35
N LEU A 97 6.25 -8.22 -4.41
CA LEU A 97 5.57 -8.89 -3.29
C LEU A 97 6.21 -10.23 -2.93
N TYR A 98 6.68 -10.99 -3.93
CA TYR A 98 7.28 -12.30 -3.68
C TYR A 98 8.76 -12.26 -3.31
N GLN A 99 9.36 -11.06 -3.25
CA GLN A 99 10.69 -10.92 -2.67
C GLN A 99 10.65 -11.35 -1.20
N LYS A 100 11.67 -12.08 -0.74
CA LYS A 100 11.75 -12.71 0.59
C LYS A 100 11.30 -11.76 1.72
N TYR A 101 11.76 -10.51 1.71
CA TYR A 101 11.42 -9.54 2.74
C TYR A 101 9.90 -9.24 2.80
N TRP A 102 9.29 -8.94 1.65
CA TRP A 102 7.88 -8.54 1.55
C TRP A 102 6.93 -9.72 1.65
N SER A 103 7.31 -10.88 1.12
CA SER A 103 6.48 -12.08 1.14
C SER A 103 6.18 -12.55 2.56
N HIS A 104 7.15 -12.42 3.48
CA HIS A 104 7.01 -12.79 4.89
C HIS A 104 6.24 -11.75 5.72
N ARG A 105 6.17 -10.51 5.23
CA ARG A 105 5.55 -9.38 5.94
C ARG A 105 4.14 -9.09 5.44
N PHE A 106 3.75 -9.68 4.32
CA PHE A 106 2.42 -9.53 3.74
C PHE A 106 1.36 -10.15 4.65
N ILE A 107 0.34 -9.34 4.98
CA ILE A 107 -0.78 -9.78 5.81
C ILE A 107 -2.03 -9.99 4.95
N MET A 108 -2.44 -8.98 4.19
CA MET A 108 -3.68 -9.02 3.43
C MET A 108 -3.69 -8.00 2.29
N ALA A 109 -4.61 -8.19 1.36
CA ALA A 109 -4.93 -7.23 0.32
C ALA A 109 -6.38 -6.73 0.46
N ARG A 110 -6.61 -5.44 0.18
CA ARG A 110 -7.95 -4.83 0.11
C ARG A 110 -8.16 -4.11 -1.21
N ARG A 111 -9.37 -4.20 -1.75
CA ARG A 111 -9.82 -3.39 -2.88
C ARG A 111 -10.78 -2.32 -2.39
N ILE A 112 -10.42 -1.07 -2.62
CA ILE A 112 -11.23 0.10 -2.24
C ILE A 112 -12.10 0.57 -3.40
N LEU A 113 -11.57 0.51 -4.63
CA LEU A 113 -12.29 0.87 -5.85
C LEU A 113 -13.23 -0.28 -6.23
N PHE A 114 -14.54 -0.04 -6.10
CA PHE A 114 -15.53 -0.81 -6.81
C PHE A 114 -15.72 -0.12 -8.15
N SER A 115 -15.55 -0.86 -9.26
CA SER A 115 -15.96 -0.33 -10.55
C SER A 115 -17.48 -0.23 -10.51
N SER A 116 -18.00 0.98 -10.31
CA SER A 116 -19.34 1.30 -10.78
C SER A 116 -19.24 1.25 -12.30
N SER A 117 -19.89 0.25 -12.90
CA SER A 117 -20.12 0.19 -14.34
C SER A 117 -20.94 1.39 -14.81
#